data_AF-A0A560JGJ0-F1
#
_entry.id   AF-A0A560JGJ0-F1
#
_cell.length_a   1.000
_cell.length_b   1.000
_cell.length_c   1.000
_cell.angle_alpha   90.00
_cell.angle_beta   90.00
_cell.angle_gamma   90.00
#
_symmetry.space_group_name_H-M   'P 1'
#
loop_
_entity.id
_entity.type
_entity.pdbx_description
1 polymer ?
#
loop_
_entity_poly.entity_id
_entity_poly.type
_entity_poly.pdbx_seq_one_letter_code
_entity_poly.pdbx_strand_id
1 'polypeptide(L)'
;MSRALRILLAVVVFFGGVMSLWAAETTQLTRGTAITDPDVLRKLDEHDVLTISRLLWPERNANFPLTNDLLFSWLPQLKQIPAAIDAEIDRYVAQQKTAWPTETIGVGEGFDVQLFDRANLKSRDTRFVLAGIVNRMDRAYVSEESCGEIRLIYRLARFEAKPDGSKTATRLPMTFNLVLKARDPRQADGIGKPVSCAEVARRWLDNGDWQGLIGSGFYPYETMLDRIETNIQISIAPKSALHDFRSDYLLKVFKYNATTKTFEESTLENQIDRDRIVADDALRSDFRAWLLAPENLREFDRGTVLIPEKFLAKAAVVPTPAGLDASVMQPEFGLMQGEGRSDPVFTDNDVVGALKQAAAQGELQNIRSVAGFQRRLNDVTCAGCHQTRGIGGFHFPGVDWLADKPSNSTIVPASPHFIGDQVRRRDILAAFAAGKRPDFSRGFASRPQTRGSAELVGTEYQDGWGAHCSLQNAGSGTRDESFTSWSCATGLTCQAAAASRRIGMCFIKTR
;
A
#
# COMPACT_ATOMS: atom_id res chain seq x y z
N MET A 1 8.59 41.89 26.72
CA MET A 1 8.65 40.90 25.61
C MET A 1 8.33 41.60 24.31
N SER A 2 9.23 41.55 23.32
CA SER A 2 8.99 42.19 22.01
C SER A 2 7.84 41.51 21.26
N ARG A 3 7.16 42.24 20.37
CA ARG A 3 6.08 41.69 19.52
C ARG A 3 6.55 40.48 18.70
N ALA A 4 7.81 40.49 18.26
CA ALA A 4 8.43 39.36 17.54
C ALA A 4 8.50 38.09 18.41
N LEU A 5 8.84 38.22 19.69
CA LEU A 5 8.93 37.08 20.61
C LEU A 5 7.54 36.48 20.93
N ARG A 6 6.49 37.31 20.96
CA ARG A 6 5.10 36.83 21.15
C ARG A 6 4.56 36.13 19.90
N ILE A 7 4.92 36.59 18.71
CA ILE A 7 4.57 35.93 17.44
C ILE A 7 5.30 34.59 17.32
N LEU A 8 6.59 34.54 17.69
CA LEU A 8 7.35 33.28 17.66
C LEU A 8 6.80 32.26 18.66
N LEU A 9 6.44 32.67 19.87
CA LEU A 9 5.78 31.83 20.87
C LEU A 9 4.39 31.36 20.41
N ALA A 10 3.60 32.24 19.79
CA ALA A 10 2.29 31.86 19.25
C ALA A 10 2.42 30.84 18.10
N VAL A 11 3.41 30.99 17.21
CA VAL A 11 3.70 30.04 16.13
C VAL A 11 4.19 28.70 16.70
N VAL A 12 5.09 28.70 17.69
CA VAL A 12 5.57 27.45 18.32
C VAL A 12 4.46 26.72 19.09
N VAL A 13 3.56 27.45 19.76
CA VAL A 13 2.41 26.86 20.46
C VAL A 13 1.34 26.36 19.49
N PHE A 14 1.08 27.06 18.37
CA PHE A 14 0.14 26.60 17.34
C PHE A 14 0.68 25.38 16.59
N PHE A 15 1.94 25.39 16.14
CA PHE A 15 2.52 24.25 15.42
C PHE A 15 2.80 23.07 16.37
N GLY A 16 3.24 23.30 17.61
CA GLY A 16 3.41 22.24 18.61
C GLY A 16 2.09 21.59 19.05
N GLY A 17 1.01 22.37 19.14
CA GLY A 17 -0.33 21.89 19.47
C GLY A 17 -0.97 21.10 18.33
N VAL A 18 -0.87 21.58 17.09
CA VAL A 18 -1.41 20.89 15.90
C VAL A 18 -0.67 19.56 15.67
N MET A 19 0.65 19.51 15.80
CA MET A 19 1.41 18.26 15.59
C MET A 19 1.16 17.20 16.67
N SER A 20 0.86 17.60 17.91
CA SER A 20 0.52 16.66 18.99
C SER A 20 -0.88 16.07 18.83
N LEU A 21 -1.82 16.85 18.30
CA LEU A 21 -3.17 16.38 17.97
C LEU A 21 -3.15 15.32 16.85
N TRP A 22 -2.36 15.52 15.80
CA TRP A 22 -2.30 14.61 14.65
C TRP A 22 -1.77 13.21 15.01
N ALA A 23 -0.75 13.12 15.87
CA ALA A 23 -0.21 11.83 16.30
C ALA A 23 -1.18 11.06 17.23
N ALA A 24 -1.89 11.77 18.11
CA ALA A 24 -2.93 11.18 18.95
C ALA A 24 -4.12 10.70 18.12
N GLU A 25 -4.54 11.48 17.12
CA GLU A 25 -5.63 11.16 16.20
C GLU A 25 -5.29 9.96 15.30
N THR A 26 -4.07 9.89 14.77
CA THR A 26 -3.59 8.74 13.97
C THR A 26 -3.64 7.44 14.78
N THR A 27 -3.16 7.47 16.03
CA THR A 27 -3.18 6.31 16.95
C THR A 27 -4.60 5.88 17.28
N GLN A 28 -5.51 6.84 17.41
CA GLN A 28 -6.93 6.56 17.57
C GLN A 28 -7.54 5.93 16.31
N LEU A 29 -7.18 6.39 15.10
CA LEU A 29 -7.76 5.87 13.86
C LEU A 29 -7.31 4.43 13.56
N THR A 30 -6.07 4.06 13.89
CA THR A 30 -5.51 2.70 13.69
C THR A 30 -5.81 1.71 14.82
N ARG A 31 -6.56 2.13 15.85
CA ARG A 31 -6.86 1.31 17.03
C ARG A 31 -7.49 -0.02 16.64
N GLY A 32 -6.89 -1.11 17.13
CA GLY A 32 -7.33 -2.49 16.89
C GLY A 32 -7.15 -3.00 15.45
N THR A 33 -6.55 -2.21 14.55
CA THR A 33 -6.33 -2.62 13.14
C THR A 33 -4.85 -2.57 12.74
N ALA A 34 -4.02 -1.81 13.45
CA ALA A 34 -2.58 -1.82 13.24
C ALA A 34 -1.79 -1.53 14.53
N ILE A 35 -0.60 -2.12 14.64
CA ILE A 35 0.38 -1.84 15.69
C ILE A 35 1.46 -0.93 15.11
N THR A 36 1.47 0.32 15.58
CA THR A 36 2.37 1.40 15.15
C THR A 36 3.08 2.06 16.34
N ASP A 37 3.05 1.43 17.51
CA ASP A 37 3.76 1.94 18.69
C ASP A 37 5.26 1.61 18.57
N PRO A 38 6.17 2.60 18.57
CA PRO A 38 7.60 2.38 18.38
C PRO A 38 8.22 1.48 19.45
N ASP A 39 7.76 1.56 20.69
CA ASP A 39 8.35 0.80 21.80
C ASP A 39 7.88 -0.65 21.78
N VAL A 40 6.62 -0.90 21.41
CA VAL A 40 6.11 -2.25 21.17
C VAL A 40 6.87 -2.90 20.00
N LEU A 41 6.99 -2.20 18.86
CA LEU A 41 7.68 -2.71 17.68
C LEU A 41 9.16 -3.02 17.95
N ARG A 42 9.86 -2.10 18.63
CA ARG A 42 11.24 -2.30 19.07
C ARG A 42 11.38 -3.53 19.96
N LYS A 43 10.53 -3.69 20.98
CA LYS A 43 10.58 -4.85 21.87
C LYS A 43 10.39 -6.17 21.10
N LEU A 44 9.46 -6.22 20.15
CA LEU A 44 9.17 -7.41 19.37
C LEU A 44 10.30 -7.77 18.40
N ASP A 45 11.03 -6.77 17.88
CA ASP A 45 12.20 -6.95 17.03
C ASP A 45 13.45 -7.34 17.83
N GLU A 46 13.80 -6.58 18.88
CA GLU A 46 15.03 -6.77 19.67
C GLU A 46 15.04 -8.07 20.49
N HIS A 47 13.87 -8.56 20.91
CA HIS A 47 13.76 -9.84 21.64
C HIS A 47 13.58 -11.06 20.72
N ASP A 48 13.78 -10.89 19.40
CA ASP A 48 13.66 -11.97 18.41
C ASP A 48 12.30 -12.69 18.45
N VAL A 49 11.22 -11.92 18.71
CA VAL A 49 9.85 -12.45 18.83
C VAL A 49 9.19 -12.52 17.46
N LEU A 50 9.25 -11.43 16.69
CA LEU A 50 8.64 -11.31 15.37
C LEU A 50 9.65 -10.90 14.30
N THR A 51 10.90 -11.36 14.40
CA THR A 51 11.90 -11.17 13.33
C THR A 51 11.65 -12.16 12.18
N ILE A 52 12.03 -11.79 10.95
CA ILE A 52 11.89 -12.68 9.78
C ILE A 52 12.58 -14.02 10.05
N SER A 53 13.78 -13.98 10.64
CA SER A 53 14.57 -15.18 10.96
C SER A 53 13.89 -16.07 11.98
N ARG A 54 13.33 -15.52 13.08
CA ARG A 54 12.58 -16.31 14.06
C ARG A 54 11.39 -17.01 13.41
N LEU A 55 10.67 -16.28 12.57
CA LEU A 55 9.44 -16.76 11.96
C LEU A 55 9.71 -17.85 10.91
N LEU A 56 10.74 -17.71 10.09
CA LEU A 56 11.09 -18.70 9.06
C LEU A 56 11.97 -19.85 9.58
N TRP A 57 12.61 -19.67 10.73
CA TRP A 57 13.45 -20.68 11.38
C TRP A 57 13.29 -20.63 12.91
N PRO A 58 12.19 -21.16 13.46
CA PRO A 58 11.87 -21.05 14.88
C PRO A 58 12.89 -21.71 15.82
N GLU A 59 13.51 -22.81 15.38
CA GLU A 59 14.51 -23.59 16.13
C GLU A 59 15.88 -22.92 16.25
N ARG A 60 16.09 -21.81 15.54
CA ARG A 60 17.33 -21.05 15.54
C ARG A 60 17.64 -20.49 16.93
N ASN A 61 18.92 -20.43 17.28
CA ASN A 61 19.39 -19.73 18.47
C ASN A 61 19.11 -18.22 18.36
N ALA A 62 18.27 -17.69 19.25
CA ALA A 62 17.79 -16.31 19.25
C ALA A 62 18.90 -15.26 19.46
N ASN A 63 20.01 -15.65 20.10
CA ASN A 63 21.07 -14.73 20.54
C ASN A 63 21.90 -14.12 19.41
N PHE A 64 21.67 -14.53 18.16
CA PHE A 64 22.44 -14.09 16.99
C PHE A 64 21.52 -13.44 15.94
N PRO A 65 21.23 -12.13 15.96
CA PRO A 65 20.40 -11.52 14.91
C PRO A 65 21.01 -11.75 13.52
N LEU A 66 20.20 -12.15 12.54
CA LEU A 66 20.69 -12.36 11.17
C LEU A 66 20.73 -11.03 10.43
N THR A 67 21.94 -10.64 10.02
CA THR A 67 22.19 -9.59 9.02
C THR A 67 21.82 -10.11 7.63
N ASN A 68 21.63 -9.22 6.65
CA ASN A 68 21.07 -9.60 5.35
C ASN A 68 21.95 -10.57 4.56
N ASP A 69 23.28 -10.46 4.67
CA ASP A 69 24.24 -11.41 4.10
C ASP A 69 23.97 -12.84 4.59
N LEU A 70 23.66 -13.01 5.88
CA LEU A 70 23.31 -14.29 6.47
C LEU A 70 21.84 -14.68 6.20
N LEU A 71 20.92 -13.72 6.23
CA LEU A 71 19.48 -13.96 6.02
C LEU A 71 19.22 -14.67 4.70
N PHE A 72 19.74 -14.13 3.59
CA PHE A 72 19.51 -14.70 2.26
C PHE A 72 20.42 -15.88 1.93
N SER A 73 21.57 -16.02 2.60
CA SER A 73 22.47 -17.17 2.37
C SER A 73 22.09 -18.40 3.20
N TRP A 74 21.53 -18.22 4.41
CA TRP A 74 21.21 -19.32 5.33
C TRP A 74 19.75 -19.75 5.29
N LEU A 75 18.81 -18.89 4.86
CA LEU A 75 17.39 -19.25 4.71
C LEU A 75 17.08 -19.66 3.27
N PRO A 76 17.10 -20.96 2.93
CA PRO A 76 16.82 -21.43 1.56
C PRO A 76 15.41 -21.04 1.09
N GLN A 77 14.48 -20.77 2.01
CA GLN A 77 13.13 -20.31 1.72
C GLN A 77 13.13 -18.97 0.94
N LEU A 78 14.14 -18.13 1.15
CA LEU A 78 14.25 -16.78 0.59
C LEU A 78 15.14 -16.70 -0.67
N LYS A 79 15.73 -17.82 -1.11
CA LYS A 79 16.79 -17.84 -2.12
C LYS A 79 16.43 -17.15 -3.45
N GLN A 80 15.17 -17.17 -3.86
CA GLN A 80 14.73 -16.62 -5.14
C GLN A 80 14.62 -15.09 -5.13
N ILE A 81 14.45 -14.48 -3.94
CA ILE A 81 14.08 -13.07 -3.82
C ILE A 81 15.17 -12.13 -4.37
N PRO A 82 16.46 -12.24 -3.95
CA PRO A 82 17.48 -11.31 -4.44
C PRO A 82 17.68 -11.40 -5.96
N ALA A 83 17.70 -12.61 -6.53
CA ALA A 83 17.90 -12.80 -7.97
C ALA A 83 16.74 -12.23 -8.79
N ALA A 84 15.50 -12.40 -8.31
CA ALA A 84 14.33 -11.85 -8.97
C ALA A 84 14.28 -10.32 -8.91
N ILE A 85 14.79 -9.69 -7.83
CA ILE A 85 14.96 -8.23 -7.76
C ILE A 85 16.08 -7.76 -8.69
N ASP A 86 17.25 -8.42 -8.65
CA ASP A 86 18.40 -8.07 -9.48
C ASP A 86 18.02 -8.06 -10.98
N ALA A 87 17.26 -9.06 -11.43
CA ALA A 87 16.76 -9.16 -12.81
C ALA A 87 15.87 -7.98 -13.22
N GLU A 88 14.99 -7.47 -12.35
CA GLU A 88 14.15 -6.32 -12.66
C GLU A 88 14.94 -5.01 -12.71
N ILE A 89 15.91 -4.84 -11.81
CA ILE A 89 16.78 -3.66 -11.82
C ILE A 89 17.59 -3.66 -13.12
N ASP A 90 18.10 -4.81 -13.56
CA ASP A 90 18.83 -4.91 -14.84
C ASP A 90 17.93 -4.57 -16.04
N ARG A 91 16.68 -5.06 -16.05
CA ARG A 91 15.68 -4.68 -17.06
C ARG A 91 15.40 -3.17 -17.06
N TYR A 92 15.18 -2.59 -15.88
CA TYR A 92 14.94 -1.16 -15.72
C TYR A 92 16.11 -0.32 -16.26
N VAL A 93 17.35 -0.69 -15.91
CA VAL A 93 18.55 0.01 -16.39
C VAL A 93 18.67 -0.07 -17.91
N ALA A 94 18.42 -1.24 -18.51
CA ALA A 94 18.44 -1.39 -19.96
C ALA A 94 17.39 -0.49 -20.63
N GLN A 95 16.16 -0.47 -20.12
CA GLN A 95 15.08 0.38 -20.64
C GLN A 95 15.40 1.88 -20.52
N GLN A 96 15.92 2.32 -19.36
CA GLN A 96 16.25 3.72 -19.13
C GLN A 96 17.37 4.18 -20.08
N LYS A 97 18.41 3.36 -20.30
CA LYS A 97 19.48 3.68 -21.26
C LYS A 97 18.98 3.77 -22.70
N THR A 98 18.00 2.96 -23.08
CA THR A 98 17.38 3.03 -24.42
C THR A 98 16.52 4.28 -24.56
N ALA A 99 15.72 4.62 -23.55
CA ALA A 99 14.82 5.77 -23.60
C ALA A 99 15.57 7.11 -23.50
N TRP A 100 16.64 7.16 -22.71
CA TRP A 100 17.39 8.38 -22.37
C TRP A 100 18.91 8.15 -22.52
N PRO A 101 19.42 7.97 -23.76
CA PRO A 101 20.81 7.58 -24.00
C PRO A 101 21.85 8.64 -23.56
N THR A 102 21.41 9.87 -23.29
CA THR A 102 22.27 10.96 -22.82
C THR A 102 22.34 11.09 -21.29
N GLU A 103 21.47 10.38 -20.55
CA GLU A 103 21.47 10.40 -19.08
C GLU A 103 22.45 9.36 -18.52
N THR A 104 23.15 9.76 -17.47
CA THR A 104 23.97 8.85 -16.66
C THR A 104 23.10 8.13 -15.63
N ILE A 105 23.34 6.83 -15.42
CA ILE A 105 22.58 5.98 -14.50
C ILE A 105 23.52 5.11 -13.67
N GLY A 106 23.36 5.14 -12.35
CA GLY A 106 24.28 4.44 -11.44
C GLY A 106 23.94 4.63 -9.96
N VAL A 107 24.71 4.00 -9.08
CA VAL A 107 24.52 4.05 -7.63
C VAL A 107 25.23 5.27 -7.04
N GLY A 108 24.51 6.02 -6.20
CA GLY A 108 25.07 7.14 -5.44
C GLY A 108 24.78 8.50 -6.07
N GLU A 109 25.20 9.55 -5.34
CA GLU A 109 25.08 10.93 -5.81
C GLU A 109 25.96 11.18 -7.04
N GLY A 110 25.48 12.00 -7.97
CA GLY A 110 26.23 12.38 -9.19
C GLY A 110 25.75 11.73 -10.49
N PHE A 111 24.84 10.77 -10.44
CA PHE A 111 24.14 10.25 -11.62
C PHE A 111 22.83 11.01 -11.87
N ASP A 112 22.44 11.18 -13.13
CA ASP A 112 21.15 11.77 -13.51
C ASP A 112 19.98 10.90 -13.04
N VAL A 113 20.19 9.57 -13.05
CA VAL A 113 19.30 8.57 -12.43
C VAL A 113 20.08 7.79 -11.37
N GLN A 114 19.76 8.05 -10.11
CA GLN A 114 20.40 7.45 -8.94
C GLN A 114 19.69 6.14 -8.58
N LEU A 115 20.41 5.02 -8.64
CA LEU A 115 19.88 3.68 -8.39
C LEU A 115 19.98 3.28 -6.92
N PHE A 116 19.07 2.41 -6.50
CA PHE A 116 19.20 1.64 -5.28
C PHE A 116 20.45 0.76 -5.33
N ASP A 117 21.27 0.84 -4.28
CA ASP A 117 22.44 -0.03 -4.13
C ASP A 117 22.00 -1.44 -3.71
N ARG A 118 21.96 -2.35 -4.69
CA ARG A 118 21.62 -3.76 -4.50
C ARG A 118 22.57 -4.50 -3.54
N ALA A 119 23.78 -3.98 -3.29
CA ALA A 119 24.70 -4.57 -2.30
C ALA A 119 24.13 -4.55 -0.88
N ASN A 120 23.16 -3.66 -0.60
CA ASN A 120 22.43 -3.64 0.68
C ASN A 120 21.63 -4.92 0.96
N LEU A 121 21.31 -5.72 -0.05
CA LEU A 121 20.65 -7.02 0.17
C LEU A 121 21.63 -8.12 0.56
N LYS A 122 22.94 -7.85 0.48
CA LYS A 122 24.03 -8.82 0.70
C LYS A 122 25.05 -8.29 1.72
N SER A 123 24.71 -7.23 2.46
CA SER A 123 25.62 -6.57 3.39
C SER A 123 25.40 -7.02 4.84
N ARG A 124 26.50 -7.28 5.53
CA ARG A 124 26.53 -7.53 6.99
C ARG A 124 26.12 -6.31 7.81
N ASP A 125 26.18 -5.12 7.22
CA ASP A 125 25.85 -3.86 7.88
C ASP A 125 24.37 -3.51 7.70
N THR A 126 23.57 -4.43 7.17
CA THR A 126 22.14 -4.20 6.91
C THR A 126 21.28 -5.33 7.45
N ARG A 127 20.07 -4.99 7.89
CA ARG A 127 19.02 -5.97 8.22
C ARG A 127 17.62 -5.37 8.03
N PHE A 128 16.62 -6.24 7.93
CA PHE A 128 15.21 -5.85 8.01
C PHE A 128 14.79 -5.70 9.48
N VAL A 129 14.13 -4.60 9.81
CA VAL A 129 13.63 -4.27 11.15
C VAL A 129 12.11 -4.15 11.15
N LEU A 130 11.41 -4.66 12.15
CA LEU A 130 9.95 -4.60 12.21
C LEU A 130 9.47 -3.15 12.30
N ALA A 131 8.71 -2.67 11.32
CA ALA A 131 8.28 -1.28 11.20
C ALA A 131 6.76 -1.09 11.43
N GLY A 132 5.99 -2.19 11.43
CA GLY A 132 4.58 -2.20 11.79
C GLY A 132 3.92 -3.57 11.61
N ILE A 133 2.76 -3.73 12.22
CA ILE A 133 1.92 -4.94 12.09
C ILE A 133 0.51 -4.49 11.71
N VAL A 134 -0.05 -5.09 10.67
CA VAL A 134 -1.36 -4.68 10.14
C VAL A 134 -2.30 -5.87 10.11
N ASN A 135 -3.46 -5.74 10.75
CA ASN A 135 -4.57 -6.65 10.56
C ASN A 135 -5.26 -6.35 9.22
N ARG A 136 -5.40 -7.40 8.42
CA ARG A 136 -6.05 -7.36 7.11
C ARG A 136 -7.17 -8.41 7.04
N MET A 137 -7.96 -8.55 8.09
CA MET A 137 -9.18 -9.36 8.06
C MET A 137 -10.22 -8.81 7.06
N ASP A 138 -10.05 -7.56 6.60
CA ASP A 138 -10.77 -7.01 5.46
C ASP A 138 -10.52 -7.77 4.14
N ARG A 139 -9.54 -8.67 4.11
CA ARG A 139 -9.21 -9.55 2.99
C ARG A 139 -9.86 -10.94 3.08
N ALA A 140 -10.68 -11.19 4.08
CA ALA A 140 -11.36 -12.47 4.23
C ALA A 140 -12.26 -12.86 3.04
N TYR A 141 -12.65 -11.90 2.18
CA TYR A 141 -13.34 -12.21 0.92
C TYR A 141 -12.50 -13.02 -0.07
N VAL A 142 -11.19 -13.09 0.11
CA VAL A 142 -10.28 -13.91 -0.72
C VAL A 142 -10.17 -15.33 -0.21
N SER A 143 -10.20 -15.50 1.12
CA SER A 143 -10.27 -16.79 1.78
C SER A 143 -11.01 -16.63 3.11
N GLU A 144 -12.26 -17.08 3.14
CA GLU A 144 -13.10 -17.00 4.34
C GLU A 144 -12.52 -17.88 5.47
N GLU A 145 -11.90 -19.02 5.12
CA GLU A 145 -11.31 -19.95 6.07
C GLU A 145 -10.12 -19.35 6.83
N SER A 146 -9.32 -18.50 6.20
CA SER A 146 -8.18 -17.85 6.86
C SER A 146 -8.58 -16.65 7.70
N CYS A 147 -9.86 -16.23 7.64
CA CYS A 147 -10.36 -14.99 8.21
C CYS A 147 -9.64 -13.73 7.68
N GLY A 148 -8.97 -13.81 6.52
CA GLY A 148 -8.10 -12.78 5.98
C GLY A 148 -6.62 -12.99 6.31
N GLU A 149 -5.88 -11.91 6.50
CA GLU A 149 -4.41 -11.93 6.64
C GLU A 149 -3.89 -10.99 7.73
N ILE A 150 -2.67 -11.23 8.21
CA ILE A 150 -1.87 -10.33 9.03
C ILE A 150 -0.58 -10.03 8.27
N ARG A 151 -0.18 -8.75 8.24
CA ARG A 151 1.05 -8.32 7.57
C ARG A 151 2.06 -7.83 8.61
N LEU A 152 3.22 -8.47 8.64
CA LEU A 152 4.39 -8.03 9.36
C LEU A 152 5.26 -7.24 8.38
N ILE A 153 5.34 -5.92 8.58
CA ILE A 153 6.00 -5.01 7.66
C ILE A 153 7.38 -4.70 8.23
N TYR A 154 8.43 -5.03 7.48
CA TYR A 154 9.80 -4.74 7.84
C TYR A 154 10.39 -3.67 6.94
N ARG A 155 11.26 -2.85 7.51
CA ARG A 155 12.03 -1.82 6.80
C ARG A 155 13.49 -2.23 6.74
N LEU A 156 14.10 -2.10 5.57
CA LEU A 156 15.55 -2.27 5.44
C LEU A 156 16.28 -1.11 6.15
N ALA A 157 17.23 -1.43 7.02
CA ALA A 157 18.07 -0.45 7.70
C ALA A 157 19.55 -0.83 7.59
N ARG A 158 20.39 0.19 7.42
CA ARG A 158 21.86 0.09 7.48
C ARG A 158 22.33 0.56 8.85
N PHE A 159 23.24 -0.19 9.45
CA PHE A 159 23.84 0.08 10.75
C PHE A 159 25.33 0.37 10.55
N GLU A 160 25.75 1.56 10.94
CA GLU A 160 27.13 2.01 10.79
C GLU A 160 27.74 2.27 12.17
N ALA A 161 28.93 1.72 12.39
CA ALA A 161 29.72 2.06 13.56
C ALA A 161 30.46 3.37 13.28
N LYS A 162 30.25 4.37 14.14
CA LYS A 162 30.98 5.63 14.09
C LYS A 162 32.36 5.48 14.74
N PRO A 163 33.33 6.34 14.39
CA PRO A 163 34.67 6.33 14.99
C PRO A 163 34.67 6.51 16.52
N ASP A 164 33.64 7.14 17.07
CA ASP A 164 33.44 7.33 18.52
C ASP A 164 32.85 6.09 19.24
N GLY A 165 32.64 4.99 18.50
CA GLY A 165 32.05 3.75 19.02
C GLY A 165 30.52 3.76 19.09
N SER A 166 29.86 4.89 18.80
CA SER A 166 28.40 4.93 18.67
C SER A 166 27.95 4.23 17.39
N LYS A 167 26.68 3.77 17.35
CA LYS A 167 26.09 3.17 16.17
C LYS A 167 24.99 4.08 15.64
N THR A 168 25.00 4.35 14.35
CA THR A 168 23.88 4.99 13.65
C THR A 168 23.14 4.00 12.80
N ALA A 169 21.82 4.18 12.71
CA ALA A 169 20.98 3.42 11.82
C ALA A 169 20.32 4.34 10.80
N THR A 170 20.39 3.96 9.53
CA THR A 170 19.80 4.69 8.40
C THR A 170 18.79 3.80 7.70
N ARG A 171 17.55 4.27 7.58
CA ARG A 171 16.51 3.55 6.83
C ARG A 171 16.79 3.62 5.34
N LEU A 172 16.82 2.46 4.69
CA LEU A 172 16.94 2.32 3.25
C LEU A 172 15.55 2.18 2.61
N PRO A 173 15.36 2.58 1.34
CA PRO A 173 14.04 2.70 0.73
C PRO A 173 13.47 1.37 0.23
N MET A 174 13.40 0.39 1.13
CA MET A 174 12.82 -0.93 0.87
C MET A 174 11.98 -1.41 2.03
N THR A 175 10.78 -1.90 1.72
CA THR A 175 9.95 -2.67 2.63
C THR A 175 9.88 -4.14 2.20
N PHE A 176 9.79 -5.01 3.20
CA PHE A 176 9.59 -6.43 3.06
C PHE A 176 8.42 -6.81 3.95
N ASN A 177 7.33 -7.31 3.37
CA ASN A 177 6.16 -7.72 4.11
C ASN A 177 6.13 -9.25 4.18
N LEU A 178 6.16 -9.82 5.38
CA LEU A 178 5.79 -11.21 5.57
C LEU A 178 4.28 -11.27 5.83
N VAL A 179 3.54 -11.86 4.90
CA VAL A 179 2.09 -12.01 4.99
C VAL A 179 1.76 -13.39 5.53
N LEU A 180 0.97 -13.38 6.60
CA LEU A 180 0.44 -14.57 7.24
C LEU A 180 -1.07 -14.61 7.03
N LYS A 181 -1.63 -15.81 7.00
CA LYS A 181 -3.07 -16.01 7.21
C LYS A 181 -3.44 -15.46 8.58
N ALA A 182 -4.64 -14.90 8.75
CA ALA A 182 -5.08 -14.43 10.06
C ALA A 182 -5.43 -15.58 11.01
N ARG A 183 -5.66 -16.77 10.44
CA ARG A 183 -5.98 -17.99 11.18
C ARG A 183 -5.63 -19.26 10.37
N ASP A 184 -5.16 -20.30 11.05
CA ASP A 184 -5.21 -21.69 10.57
C ASP A 184 -6.52 -22.33 11.05
N PRO A 185 -7.35 -22.94 10.19
CA PRO A 185 -8.58 -23.63 10.61
C PRO A 185 -8.39 -24.67 11.72
N ARG A 186 -7.18 -25.22 11.89
CA ARG A 186 -6.81 -26.18 12.94
C ARG A 186 -6.32 -25.52 14.23
N GLN A 187 -6.16 -24.19 14.23
CA GLN A 187 -5.71 -23.44 15.39
C GLN A 187 -6.73 -23.54 16.52
N ALA A 188 -6.24 -23.91 17.71
CA ALA A 188 -7.03 -23.94 18.94
C ALA A 188 -6.46 -22.92 19.95
N ASP A 189 -7.32 -22.44 20.85
CA ASP A 189 -6.92 -21.59 21.96
C ASP A 189 -6.23 -22.40 23.07
N GLY A 190 -5.80 -21.73 24.14
CA GLY A 190 -5.08 -22.34 25.27
C GLY A 190 -5.85 -23.42 26.05
N ILE A 191 -7.15 -23.60 25.77
CA ILE A 191 -8.00 -24.65 26.37
C ILE A 191 -8.47 -25.68 25.33
N GLY A 192 -7.91 -25.65 24.11
CA GLY A 192 -8.17 -26.63 23.06
C GLY A 192 -9.41 -26.36 22.21
N LYS A 193 -10.04 -25.19 22.31
CA LYS A 193 -11.20 -24.83 21.50
C LYS A 193 -10.76 -24.20 20.18
N PRO A 194 -11.38 -24.54 19.03
CA PRO A 194 -11.04 -23.91 17.75
C PRO A 194 -11.18 -22.38 17.79
N VAL A 195 -10.15 -21.69 17.30
CA VAL A 195 -10.15 -20.22 17.19
C VAL A 195 -11.10 -19.83 16.04
N SER A 196 -12.08 -18.97 16.30
CA SER A 196 -13.02 -18.47 15.29
C SER A 196 -12.59 -17.10 14.75
N CYS A 197 -13.08 -16.70 13.57
CA CYS A 197 -12.84 -15.33 13.08
C CYS A 197 -13.36 -14.26 14.07
N ALA A 198 -14.45 -14.56 14.80
CA ALA A 198 -14.97 -13.69 15.84
C ALA A 198 -14.00 -13.55 17.02
N GLU A 199 -13.30 -14.62 17.41
CA GLU A 199 -12.26 -14.58 18.44
C GLU A 199 -11.04 -13.78 17.97
N VAL A 200 -10.55 -14.03 16.75
CA VAL A 200 -9.46 -13.25 16.16
C VAL A 200 -9.80 -11.76 16.17
N ALA A 201 -11.00 -11.39 15.70
CA ALA A 201 -11.44 -10.01 15.64
C ALA A 201 -11.54 -9.35 17.02
N ARG A 202 -12.09 -10.05 18.04
CA ARG A 202 -12.17 -9.53 19.41
C ARG A 202 -10.80 -9.23 20.00
N ARG A 203 -9.82 -10.15 19.86
CA ARG A 203 -8.46 -9.94 20.36
C ARG A 203 -7.77 -8.72 19.75
N TRP A 204 -8.02 -8.47 18.46
CA TRP A 204 -7.53 -7.27 17.79
C TRP A 204 -8.22 -6.00 18.29
N LEU A 205 -9.57 -5.98 18.36
CA LEU A 205 -10.33 -4.82 18.80
C LEU A 205 -10.04 -4.43 20.27
N ASP A 206 -9.87 -5.40 21.14
CA ASP A 206 -9.64 -5.19 22.57
C ASP A 206 -8.17 -4.86 22.90
N ASN A 207 -7.28 -4.79 21.89
CA ASN A 207 -5.82 -4.79 22.07
C ASN A 207 -5.37 -5.92 23.04
N GLY A 208 -6.05 -7.06 22.99
CA GLY A 208 -5.79 -8.22 23.84
C GLY A 208 -4.56 -9.00 23.38
N ASP A 209 -4.57 -10.31 23.58
CA ASP A 209 -3.46 -11.19 23.16
C ASP A 209 -3.46 -11.47 21.65
N TRP A 210 -3.24 -10.42 20.85
CA TRP A 210 -3.03 -10.55 19.41
C TRP A 210 -1.68 -11.20 19.09
N GLN A 211 -0.71 -11.15 20.00
CA GLN A 211 0.61 -11.78 19.83
C GLN A 211 0.49 -13.31 19.82
N GLY A 212 -0.36 -13.87 20.69
CA GLY A 212 -0.69 -15.29 20.70
C GLY A 212 -1.33 -15.79 19.40
N LEU A 213 -1.85 -14.90 18.53
CA LEU A 213 -2.34 -15.29 17.20
C LEU A 213 -1.22 -15.48 16.17
N ILE A 214 -0.08 -14.83 16.37
CA ILE A 214 1.05 -14.80 15.42
C ILE A 214 2.19 -15.72 15.90
N GLY A 215 2.42 -15.79 17.21
CA GLY A 215 3.64 -16.33 17.81
C GLY A 215 3.46 -17.39 18.90
N SER A 216 2.31 -18.08 18.99
CA SER A 216 2.12 -19.15 19.99
C SER A 216 2.92 -20.43 19.64
N GLY A 217 4.22 -20.40 19.91
CA GLY A 217 5.12 -21.48 20.37
C GLY A 217 5.16 -22.89 19.77
N PHE A 218 4.09 -23.48 19.23
CA PHE A 218 4.08 -24.89 18.81
C PHE A 218 3.17 -25.16 17.59
N TYR A 219 3.81 -25.72 16.53
CA TYR A 219 3.32 -26.47 15.35
C TYR A 219 2.00 -26.07 14.62
N PRO A 220 2.02 -25.93 13.26
CA PRO A 220 3.10 -25.56 12.37
C PRO A 220 2.92 -24.13 11.81
N TYR A 221 3.88 -23.26 12.10
CA TYR A 221 3.96 -21.89 11.56
C TYR A 221 3.94 -21.84 10.02
N GLU A 222 4.40 -22.90 9.35
CA GLU A 222 4.40 -23.01 7.88
C GLU A 222 3.00 -22.89 7.25
N THR A 223 1.94 -23.35 7.92
CA THR A 223 0.59 -23.28 7.33
C THR A 223 -0.03 -21.90 7.41
N MET A 224 0.52 -21.03 8.27
CA MET A 224 0.19 -19.62 8.35
C MET A 224 0.92 -18.79 7.30
N LEU A 225 2.08 -19.25 6.80
CA LEU A 225 2.82 -18.55 5.74
C LEU A 225 1.98 -18.47 4.46
N ASP A 226 1.80 -17.26 3.94
CA ASP A 226 1.08 -17.03 2.69
C ASP A 226 2.01 -16.54 1.59
N ARG A 227 2.65 -15.37 1.79
CA ARG A 227 3.52 -14.76 0.79
C ARG A 227 4.46 -13.72 1.39
N ILE A 228 5.42 -13.30 0.59
CA ILE A 228 6.24 -12.12 0.80
C ILE A 228 5.89 -11.08 -0.27
N GLU A 229 5.77 -9.82 0.14
CA GLU A 229 5.61 -8.69 -0.77
C GLU A 229 6.79 -7.72 -0.58
N THR A 230 7.42 -7.28 -1.66
CA THR A 230 8.52 -6.31 -1.61
C THR A 230 8.13 -5.02 -2.32
N ASN A 231 8.48 -3.88 -1.74
CA ASN A 231 8.43 -2.57 -2.38
C ASN A 231 9.78 -1.88 -2.18
N ILE A 232 10.45 -1.56 -3.29
CA ILE A 232 11.82 -1.01 -3.32
C ILE A 232 11.80 0.24 -4.18
N GLN A 233 12.22 1.39 -3.66
CA GLN A 233 12.55 2.53 -4.51
C GLN A 233 13.83 2.19 -5.27
N ILE A 234 13.71 1.81 -6.53
CA ILE A 234 14.84 1.36 -7.35
C ILE A 234 15.60 2.52 -7.98
N SER A 235 14.97 3.69 -8.12
CA SER A 235 15.64 4.89 -8.61
C SER A 235 15.07 6.19 -8.05
N ILE A 236 15.91 7.22 -8.08
CA ILE A 236 15.54 8.64 -7.98
C ILE A 236 16.12 9.33 -9.21
N ALA A 237 15.29 10.06 -9.93
CA ALA A 237 15.70 11.02 -10.95
C ALA A 237 15.44 12.43 -10.39
N PRO A 238 16.48 13.16 -9.95
CA PRO A 238 16.32 14.53 -9.47
C PRO A 238 15.71 15.44 -10.54
N LYS A 239 15.13 16.57 -10.14
CA LYS A 239 14.61 17.54 -11.12
C LYS A 239 15.75 18.03 -12.03
N SER A 240 15.54 17.97 -13.34
CA SER A 240 16.48 18.42 -14.36
C SER A 240 15.80 19.35 -15.38
N ALA A 241 16.53 19.78 -16.40
CA ALA A 241 15.94 20.49 -17.54
C ALA A 241 15.15 19.53 -18.48
N LEU A 242 15.39 18.23 -18.40
CA LEU A 242 14.80 17.21 -19.27
C LEU A 242 13.50 16.65 -18.70
N HIS A 243 13.38 16.61 -17.37
CA HIS A 243 12.21 16.06 -16.69
C HIS A 243 12.06 16.62 -15.27
N ASP A 244 10.85 16.51 -14.73
CA ASP A 244 10.59 16.78 -13.31
C ASP A 244 11.18 15.69 -12.40
N PHE A 245 11.22 15.98 -11.10
CA PHE A 245 11.63 15.00 -10.09
C PHE A 245 10.76 13.74 -10.16
N ARG A 246 11.40 12.56 -10.12
CA ARG A 246 10.73 11.26 -10.13
C ARG A 246 11.45 10.27 -9.21
N SER A 247 10.70 9.34 -8.65
CA SER A 247 11.25 8.13 -8.03
C SER A 247 10.45 6.92 -8.51
N ASP A 248 11.14 5.86 -8.88
CA ASP A 248 10.51 4.65 -9.41
C ASP A 248 10.62 3.50 -8.40
N TYR A 249 9.52 2.76 -8.22
CA TYR A 249 9.40 1.74 -7.19
C TYR A 249 9.08 0.38 -7.79
N LEU A 250 9.89 -0.62 -7.48
CA LEU A 250 9.67 -1.99 -7.88
C LEU A 250 8.81 -2.73 -6.86
N LEU A 251 7.70 -3.29 -7.33
CA LEU A 251 6.83 -4.18 -6.59
C LEU A 251 7.01 -5.63 -7.06
N LYS A 252 7.14 -6.57 -6.12
CA LYS A 252 7.13 -8.02 -6.39
C LYS A 252 6.43 -8.80 -5.29
N VAL A 253 5.91 -9.97 -5.64
CA VAL A 253 5.26 -10.93 -4.73
C VAL A 253 5.90 -12.30 -4.89
N PHE A 254 6.11 -12.99 -3.76
CA PHE A 254 6.60 -14.35 -3.71
C PHE A 254 5.66 -15.20 -2.85
N LYS A 255 4.94 -16.14 -3.45
CA LYS A 255 3.97 -16.99 -2.75
C LYS A 255 4.67 -18.16 -2.07
N TYR A 256 4.28 -18.49 -0.85
CA TYR A 256 4.83 -19.65 -0.16
C TYR A 256 4.32 -20.94 -0.78
N ASN A 257 5.23 -21.80 -1.20
CA ASN A 257 4.94 -23.13 -1.69
C ASN A 257 5.24 -24.14 -0.58
N ALA A 258 4.19 -24.72 0.01
CA ALA A 258 4.31 -25.66 1.12
C ALA A 258 5.02 -26.98 0.73
N THR A 259 5.01 -27.35 -0.56
CA THR A 259 5.68 -28.56 -1.07
C THR A 259 7.18 -28.35 -1.15
N THR A 260 7.62 -27.24 -1.74
CA THR A 260 9.05 -26.92 -1.87
C THR A 260 9.62 -26.24 -0.62
N LYS A 261 8.74 -25.77 0.27
CA LYS A 261 9.05 -24.95 1.44
C LYS A 261 9.80 -23.67 1.08
N THR A 262 9.52 -23.10 -0.09
CA THR A 262 10.17 -21.87 -0.55
C THR A 262 9.16 -20.81 -0.95
N PHE A 263 9.59 -19.54 -0.94
CA PHE A 263 8.83 -18.46 -1.52
C PHE A 263 9.20 -18.33 -3.01
N GLU A 264 8.20 -18.53 -3.87
CA GLU A 264 8.32 -18.59 -5.32
C GLU A 264 7.70 -17.36 -5.96
N GLU A 265 8.35 -16.79 -6.97
CA GLU A 265 7.85 -15.60 -7.66
C GLU A 265 6.42 -15.82 -8.20
N SER A 266 5.52 -14.91 -7.88
CA SER A 266 4.10 -14.98 -8.23
C SER A 266 3.59 -13.66 -8.81
N THR A 267 2.36 -13.66 -9.30
CA THR A 267 1.70 -12.46 -9.81
C THR A 267 1.38 -11.50 -8.68
N LEU A 268 1.53 -10.20 -8.95
CA LEU A 268 1.06 -9.13 -8.09
C LEU A 268 -0.47 -9.11 -8.11
N GLU A 269 -1.06 -9.15 -6.92
CA GLU A 269 -2.50 -9.18 -6.81
C GLU A 269 -3.15 -7.94 -7.42
N ASN A 270 -4.12 -8.16 -8.33
CA ASN A 270 -4.84 -7.12 -9.05
C ASN A 270 -3.97 -6.13 -9.84
N GLN A 271 -2.66 -6.40 -10.01
CA GLN A 271 -1.82 -5.64 -10.94
C GLN A 271 -1.98 -6.19 -12.34
N ILE A 272 -2.77 -5.48 -13.15
CA ILE A 272 -3.05 -5.83 -14.54
C ILE A 272 -1.74 -5.78 -15.34
N ASP A 273 -1.50 -6.81 -16.16
CA ASP A 273 -0.41 -6.85 -17.14
C ASP A 273 -0.85 -6.11 -18.42
N ARG A 274 -0.91 -4.78 -18.28
CA ARG A 274 -1.37 -3.88 -19.34
C ARG A 274 -0.62 -4.09 -20.64
N ASP A 275 0.70 -4.28 -20.58
CA ASP A 275 1.53 -4.45 -21.77
C ASP A 275 1.24 -5.77 -22.48
N ARG A 276 1.09 -6.89 -21.74
CA ARG A 276 0.71 -8.17 -22.33
C ARG A 276 -0.70 -8.15 -22.91
N ILE A 277 -1.66 -7.55 -22.20
CA ILE A 277 -3.05 -7.44 -22.64
C ILE A 277 -3.15 -6.62 -23.91
N VAL A 278 -2.42 -5.51 -24.04
CA VAL A 278 -2.48 -4.68 -25.25
C VAL A 278 -1.75 -5.33 -26.44
N ALA A 279 -0.77 -6.21 -26.19
CA ALA A 279 0.00 -6.88 -27.23
C ALA A 279 -0.67 -8.16 -27.78
N ASP A 280 -1.65 -8.74 -27.08
CA ASP A 280 -2.31 -10.00 -27.44
C ASP A 280 -3.82 -9.81 -27.63
N ASP A 281 -4.31 -9.96 -28.86
CA ASP A 281 -5.71 -9.76 -29.22
C ASP A 281 -6.68 -10.69 -28.51
N ALA A 282 -6.29 -11.95 -28.31
CA ALA A 282 -7.12 -12.93 -27.63
C ALA A 282 -7.20 -12.57 -26.14
N LEU A 283 -6.05 -12.28 -25.52
CA LEU A 283 -6.01 -11.88 -24.12
C LEU A 283 -6.76 -10.57 -23.86
N ARG A 284 -6.65 -9.61 -24.79
CA ARG A 284 -7.40 -8.35 -24.78
C ARG A 284 -8.90 -8.56 -24.80
N SER A 285 -9.38 -9.39 -25.73
CA SER A 285 -10.81 -9.69 -25.86
C SER A 285 -11.33 -10.42 -24.63
N ASP A 286 -10.57 -11.40 -24.14
CA ASP A 286 -10.86 -12.14 -22.91
C ASP A 286 -10.96 -11.22 -21.69
N PHE A 287 -10.01 -10.29 -21.53
CA PHE A 287 -10.00 -9.36 -20.40
C PHE A 287 -11.18 -8.41 -20.44
N ARG A 288 -11.47 -7.83 -21.61
CA ARG A 288 -12.66 -6.98 -21.81
C ARG A 288 -13.94 -7.73 -21.45
N ALA A 289 -14.13 -8.91 -22.04
CA ALA A 289 -15.34 -9.71 -21.82
C ALA A 289 -15.50 -10.10 -20.35
N TRP A 290 -14.42 -10.52 -19.70
CA TRP A 290 -14.43 -10.89 -18.29
C TRP A 290 -14.74 -9.69 -17.39
N LEU A 291 -14.04 -8.57 -17.53
CA LEU A 291 -14.22 -7.42 -16.61
C LEU A 291 -15.59 -6.75 -16.76
N LEU A 292 -16.13 -6.71 -17.98
CA LEU A 292 -17.44 -6.10 -18.25
C LEU A 292 -18.62 -7.02 -17.96
N ALA A 293 -18.39 -8.30 -17.63
CA ALA A 293 -19.46 -9.17 -17.17
C ALA A 293 -20.11 -8.60 -15.89
N PRO A 294 -21.45 -8.58 -15.75
CA PRO A 294 -22.14 -7.89 -14.67
C PRO A 294 -21.65 -8.25 -13.25
N GLU A 295 -21.37 -9.53 -13.00
CA GLU A 295 -20.86 -10.01 -11.72
C GLU A 295 -19.46 -9.48 -11.40
N ASN A 296 -18.55 -9.50 -12.38
CA ASN A 296 -17.17 -9.04 -12.20
C ASN A 296 -17.13 -7.52 -12.09
N LEU A 297 -17.94 -6.81 -12.89
CA LEU A 297 -18.04 -5.35 -12.84
C LEU A 297 -18.59 -4.87 -11.51
N ARG A 298 -19.52 -5.61 -10.88
CA ARG A 298 -20.01 -5.29 -9.54
C ARG A 298 -18.98 -5.50 -8.45
N GLU A 299 -18.20 -6.58 -8.52
CA GLU A 299 -17.08 -6.77 -7.58
C GLU A 299 -15.95 -5.74 -7.83
N PHE A 300 -15.75 -5.31 -9.07
CA PHE A 300 -14.81 -4.25 -9.44
C PHE A 300 -15.28 -2.89 -8.90
N ASP A 301 -16.57 -2.57 -9.04
CA ASP A 301 -17.20 -1.42 -8.40
C ASP A 301 -17.03 -1.44 -6.88
N ARG A 302 -17.23 -2.59 -6.25
CA ARG A 302 -17.07 -2.81 -4.79
C ARG A 302 -15.59 -2.85 -4.35
N GLY A 303 -14.64 -2.91 -5.27
CA GLY A 303 -13.21 -3.02 -4.98
C GLY A 303 -12.81 -4.35 -4.33
N THR A 304 -13.58 -5.40 -4.60
CA THR A 304 -13.43 -6.78 -4.08
C THR A 304 -13.19 -7.80 -5.18
N VAL A 305 -13.07 -7.36 -6.44
CA VAL A 305 -12.77 -8.24 -7.57
C VAL A 305 -11.44 -8.96 -7.39
N LEU A 306 -11.41 -10.23 -7.79
CA LEU A 306 -10.21 -11.05 -7.90
C LEU A 306 -9.90 -11.23 -9.39
N ILE A 307 -8.93 -10.46 -9.88
CA ILE A 307 -8.54 -10.53 -11.30
C ILE A 307 -7.82 -11.87 -11.55
N PRO A 308 -8.24 -12.68 -12.54
CA PRO A 308 -7.58 -13.94 -12.88
C PRO A 308 -6.08 -13.78 -13.16
N GLU A 309 -5.27 -14.72 -12.67
CA GLU A 309 -3.80 -14.68 -12.81
C GLU A 309 -3.33 -14.53 -14.27
N LYS A 310 -4.11 -15.04 -15.25
CA LYS A 310 -3.84 -14.89 -16.68
C LYS A 310 -3.85 -13.44 -17.17
N PHE A 311 -4.33 -12.48 -16.38
CA PHE A 311 -4.31 -11.05 -16.70
C PHE A 311 -3.31 -10.26 -15.84
N LEU A 312 -2.58 -10.92 -14.93
CA LEU A 312 -1.74 -10.24 -13.96
C LEU A 312 -0.25 -10.26 -14.32
N ALA A 313 0.45 -9.22 -13.86
CA ALA A 313 1.89 -9.06 -14.00
C ALA A 313 2.64 -9.65 -12.78
N LYS A 314 3.90 -10.08 -12.96
CA LYS A 314 4.78 -10.55 -11.87
C LYS A 314 5.66 -9.46 -11.26
N ALA A 315 5.75 -8.31 -11.93
CA ALA A 315 6.47 -7.13 -11.47
C ALA A 315 5.76 -5.86 -11.92
N ALA A 316 5.93 -4.79 -11.16
CA ALA A 316 5.52 -3.45 -11.57
C ALA A 316 6.58 -2.43 -11.15
N VAL A 317 6.96 -1.56 -12.06
CA VAL A 317 7.75 -0.36 -11.76
C VAL A 317 6.80 0.83 -11.73
N VAL A 318 6.68 1.44 -10.56
CA VAL A 318 5.68 2.46 -10.28
C VAL A 318 6.34 3.82 -10.13
N PRO A 319 6.16 4.74 -11.09
CA PRO A 319 6.71 6.09 -10.99
C PRO A 319 5.90 6.93 -10.00
N THR A 320 6.59 7.74 -9.19
CA THR A 320 5.97 8.72 -8.28
C THR A 320 6.76 10.04 -8.27
N PRO A 321 6.11 11.20 -8.07
CA PRO A 321 4.66 11.37 -8.01
C PRO A 321 4.01 11.15 -9.39
N ALA A 322 2.77 10.65 -9.40
CA ALA A 322 1.95 10.56 -10.61
C ALA A 322 0.76 11.51 -10.49
N GLY A 323 0.39 12.14 -11.61
CA GLY A 323 -0.80 13.00 -11.68
C GLY A 323 -2.11 12.20 -11.55
N LEU A 324 -3.19 12.90 -11.24
CA LEU A 324 -4.53 12.30 -11.11
C LEU A 324 -5.25 12.14 -12.45
N ASP A 325 -4.76 12.80 -13.50
CA ASP A 325 -5.28 12.69 -14.86
C ASP A 325 -4.58 11.56 -15.62
N ALA A 326 -5.25 11.06 -16.65
CA ALA A 326 -4.75 10.03 -17.56
C ALA A 326 -3.38 10.44 -18.12
N SER A 327 -2.36 9.62 -17.88
CA SER A 327 -1.01 9.81 -18.39
C SER A 327 -0.29 8.47 -18.48
N VAL A 328 0.76 8.39 -19.30
CA VAL A 328 1.60 7.20 -19.44
C VAL A 328 2.25 6.72 -18.14
N MET A 329 2.23 7.55 -17.09
CA MET A 329 2.71 7.18 -15.75
C MET A 329 1.68 6.36 -14.96
N GLN A 330 0.40 6.42 -15.33
CA GLN A 330 -0.65 5.64 -14.67
C GLN A 330 -0.64 4.19 -15.19
N PRO A 331 -0.89 3.19 -14.33
CA PRO A 331 -0.67 1.79 -14.65
C PRO A 331 -1.52 1.28 -15.82
N GLU A 332 -2.74 1.81 -15.95
CA GLU A 332 -3.72 1.30 -16.92
C GLU A 332 -3.92 2.23 -18.12
N PHE A 333 -3.03 3.20 -18.28
CA PHE A 333 -3.09 4.15 -19.37
C PHE A 333 -3.01 3.47 -20.74
N GLY A 334 -3.90 3.82 -21.64
CA GLY A 334 -4.02 3.24 -22.98
C GLY A 334 -4.98 2.04 -23.05
N LEU A 335 -5.60 1.64 -21.93
CA LEU A 335 -6.68 0.65 -21.95
C LEU A 335 -8.02 1.29 -22.35
N MET A 336 -8.21 2.59 -22.08
CA MET A 336 -9.43 3.31 -22.42
C MET A 336 -9.36 4.01 -23.77
N GLN A 337 -10.51 4.15 -24.43
CA GLN A 337 -10.65 5.00 -25.61
C GLN A 337 -10.21 6.45 -25.31
N GLY A 338 -9.44 7.05 -26.22
CA GLY A 338 -8.98 8.43 -26.10
C GLY A 338 -7.65 8.62 -25.35
N GLU A 339 -7.05 7.56 -24.79
CA GLU A 339 -5.74 7.60 -24.13
C GLU A 339 -4.55 7.43 -25.11
N GLY A 340 -4.71 7.89 -26.36
CA GLY A 340 -3.61 7.95 -27.34
C GLY A 340 -3.25 6.66 -28.08
N ARG A 341 -3.99 5.56 -27.90
CA ARG A 341 -3.88 4.35 -28.74
C ARG A 341 -5.09 4.22 -29.67
N SER A 342 -4.87 3.70 -30.88
CA SER A 342 -5.94 3.46 -31.87
C SER A 342 -6.89 2.33 -31.46
N ASP A 343 -6.38 1.33 -30.73
CA ASP A 343 -7.10 0.09 -30.45
C ASP A 343 -7.25 -0.12 -28.93
N PRO A 344 -8.18 0.60 -28.28
CA PRO A 344 -8.39 0.50 -26.84
C PRO A 344 -8.95 -0.88 -26.45
N VAL A 345 -8.76 -1.24 -25.19
CA VAL A 345 -9.40 -2.44 -24.62
C VAL A 345 -10.87 -2.15 -24.32
N PHE A 346 -11.19 -0.96 -23.84
CA PHE A 346 -12.54 -0.52 -23.50
C PHE A 346 -12.92 0.73 -24.28
N THR A 347 -14.05 0.67 -25.00
CA THR A 347 -14.69 1.88 -25.55
C THR A 347 -15.68 2.48 -24.55
N ASP A 348 -16.01 3.76 -24.73
CA ASP A 348 -17.02 4.42 -23.88
C ASP A 348 -18.37 3.69 -23.94
N ASN A 349 -18.74 3.19 -25.13
CA ASN A 349 -19.99 2.46 -25.33
C ASN A 349 -19.98 1.10 -24.62
N ASP A 350 -18.85 0.39 -24.62
CA ASP A 350 -18.72 -0.88 -23.89
C ASP A 350 -18.97 -0.66 -22.40
N VAL A 351 -18.31 0.35 -21.82
CA VAL A 351 -18.42 0.67 -20.40
C VAL A 351 -19.82 1.15 -20.03
N VAL A 352 -20.41 2.06 -20.80
CA VAL A 352 -21.79 2.53 -20.56
C VAL A 352 -22.80 1.39 -20.65
N GLY A 353 -22.65 0.51 -21.64
CA GLY A 353 -23.50 -0.67 -21.79
C GLY A 353 -23.39 -1.62 -20.60
N ALA A 354 -22.17 -1.93 -20.18
CA ALA A 354 -21.91 -2.82 -19.05
C ALA A 354 -22.42 -2.24 -17.72
N LEU A 355 -22.21 -0.94 -17.46
CA LEU A 355 -22.72 -0.28 -16.26
C LEU A 355 -24.24 -0.33 -16.18
N LYS A 356 -24.94 -0.12 -17.30
CA LYS A 356 -26.41 -0.25 -17.35
C LYS A 356 -26.87 -1.67 -17.03
N GLN A 357 -26.20 -2.68 -17.58
CA GLN A 357 -26.53 -4.09 -17.32
C GLN A 357 -26.28 -4.46 -15.86
N ALA A 358 -25.14 -4.05 -15.29
CA ALA A 358 -24.81 -4.28 -13.89
C ALA A 358 -25.81 -3.59 -12.95
N ALA A 359 -26.16 -2.33 -13.23
CA ALA A 359 -27.12 -1.56 -12.44
C ALA A 359 -28.53 -2.17 -12.45
N ALA A 360 -28.93 -2.82 -13.55
CA ALA A 360 -30.22 -3.53 -13.63
C ALA A 360 -30.29 -4.76 -12.70
N GLN A 361 -29.15 -5.30 -12.26
CA GLN A 361 -29.07 -6.45 -11.36
C GLN A 361 -28.80 -6.06 -9.90
N GLY A 362 -28.54 -4.77 -9.63
CA GLY A 362 -28.35 -4.22 -8.30
C GLY A 362 -27.57 -2.91 -8.32
N GLU A 363 -27.66 -2.14 -7.22
CA GLU A 363 -27.07 -0.81 -7.15
C GLU A 363 -25.53 -0.83 -7.19
N LEU A 364 -24.94 0.02 -8.03
CA LEU A 364 -23.51 0.32 -8.06
C LEU A 364 -23.17 1.40 -7.01
N GLN A 365 -22.10 1.17 -6.26
CA GLN A 365 -21.72 1.99 -5.12
C GLN A 365 -20.79 3.14 -5.49
N ASN A 366 -19.87 2.93 -6.45
CA ASN A 366 -18.77 3.85 -6.73
C ASN A 366 -18.71 4.30 -8.21
N ILE A 367 -18.89 3.37 -9.15
CA ILE A 367 -18.72 3.61 -10.58
C ILE A 367 -20.08 3.91 -11.20
N ARG A 368 -20.26 5.15 -11.65
CA ARG A 368 -21.49 5.64 -12.30
C ARG A 368 -21.22 6.29 -13.66
N SER A 369 -19.97 6.29 -14.10
CA SER A 369 -19.53 6.93 -15.34
C SER A 369 -18.29 6.23 -15.90
N VAL A 370 -17.96 6.50 -17.17
CA VAL A 370 -16.70 6.05 -17.81
C VAL A 370 -15.48 6.56 -17.04
N ALA A 371 -15.54 7.79 -16.53
CA ALA A 371 -14.47 8.36 -15.70
C ALA A 371 -14.28 7.61 -14.39
N GLY A 372 -15.38 7.21 -13.73
CA GLY A 372 -15.35 6.39 -12.53
C GLY A 372 -14.73 5.02 -12.81
N PHE A 373 -15.05 4.42 -13.96
CA PHE A 373 -14.52 3.13 -14.39
C PHE A 373 -13.00 3.23 -14.61
N GLN A 374 -12.55 4.20 -15.42
CA GLN A 374 -11.12 4.49 -15.66
C GLN A 374 -10.37 4.75 -14.35
N ARG A 375 -10.99 5.51 -13.43
CA ARG A 375 -10.38 5.76 -12.12
C ARG A 375 -10.23 4.47 -11.32
N ARG A 376 -11.27 3.62 -11.28
CA ARG A 376 -11.20 2.33 -10.57
C ARG A 376 -10.16 1.41 -11.20
N LEU A 377 -10.03 1.42 -12.54
CA LEU A 377 -9.08 0.59 -13.27
C LEU A 377 -7.66 0.86 -12.79
N ASN A 378 -7.29 2.13 -12.67
CA ASN A 378 -6.01 2.50 -12.08
C ASN A 378 -5.96 2.18 -10.57
N ASP A 379 -7.00 2.56 -9.83
CA ASP A 379 -7.08 2.44 -8.36
C ASP A 379 -6.99 1.02 -7.80
N VAL A 380 -7.51 0.01 -8.51
CA VAL A 380 -7.60 -1.36 -7.99
C VAL A 380 -6.25 -2.08 -7.98
N THR A 381 -5.27 -1.55 -8.72
CA THR A 381 -3.94 -2.14 -8.90
C THR A 381 -3.00 -1.78 -7.74
N CYS A 382 -1.97 -2.61 -7.51
CA CYS A 382 -0.90 -2.27 -6.57
C CYS A 382 -0.27 -0.92 -6.93
N ALA A 383 0.04 -0.69 -8.22
CA ALA A 383 0.64 0.54 -8.71
C ALA A 383 -0.24 1.78 -8.51
N GLY A 384 -1.54 1.71 -8.76
CA GLY A 384 -2.42 2.87 -8.64
C GLY A 384 -2.76 3.23 -7.20
N CYS A 385 -2.88 2.22 -6.32
CA CYS A 385 -2.90 2.46 -4.87
C CYS A 385 -1.60 3.14 -4.43
N HIS A 386 -0.44 2.66 -4.89
CA HIS A 386 0.88 3.21 -4.57
C HIS A 386 1.07 4.67 -5.04
N GLN A 387 0.49 5.03 -6.19
CA GLN A 387 0.46 6.41 -6.70
C GLN A 387 -0.57 7.29 -6.01
N THR A 388 -1.67 6.72 -5.52
CA THR A 388 -2.77 7.47 -4.91
C THR A 388 -2.54 7.67 -3.42
N ARG A 389 -2.12 8.89 -3.04
CA ARG A 389 -1.95 9.27 -1.63
C ARG A 389 -0.99 8.34 -0.87
N GLY A 390 0.09 7.91 -1.53
CA GLY A 390 1.26 7.27 -0.91
C GLY A 390 2.23 8.27 -0.29
N ILE A 391 3.14 7.81 0.58
CA ILE A 391 4.24 8.62 1.12
C ILE A 391 5.54 8.14 0.48
N GLY A 392 6.06 8.90 -0.50
CA GLY A 392 7.21 8.45 -1.28
C GLY A 392 6.98 7.03 -1.80
N GLY A 393 5.84 6.80 -2.46
CA GLY A 393 5.43 5.47 -2.92
C GLY A 393 4.94 4.47 -1.86
N PHE A 394 5.28 4.62 -0.59
CA PHE A 394 4.87 3.63 0.42
C PHE A 394 3.45 3.87 0.94
N HIS A 395 2.65 2.81 1.04
CA HIS A 395 1.39 2.80 1.80
C HIS A 395 1.62 2.86 3.30
N PHE A 396 2.67 2.19 3.74
CA PHE A 396 3.07 2.09 5.13
C PHE A 396 4.60 2.10 5.14
N PRO A 397 5.23 3.29 5.13
CA PRO A 397 6.67 3.36 5.31
C PRO A 397 7.05 2.74 6.66
N GLY A 398 6.20 2.88 7.68
CA GLY A 398 6.40 2.35 9.02
C GLY A 398 7.18 3.30 9.92
N VAL A 399 7.09 3.03 11.22
CA VAL A 399 7.64 3.86 12.29
C VAL A 399 9.17 3.78 12.29
N ASP A 400 9.85 4.91 12.52
CA ASP A 400 11.30 4.93 12.72
C ASP A 400 11.66 4.85 14.21
N TRP A 401 11.57 3.65 14.79
CA TRP A 401 11.97 3.44 16.19
C TRP A 401 13.49 3.38 16.37
N LEU A 402 14.26 3.37 15.28
CA LEU A 402 15.72 3.42 15.28
C LEU A 402 16.27 4.84 15.44
N ALA A 403 15.44 5.87 15.24
CA ALA A 403 15.83 7.27 15.44
C ALA A 403 16.13 7.57 16.93
N ASP A 404 17.02 8.52 17.20
CA ASP A 404 17.37 8.93 18.58
C ASP A 404 16.16 9.39 19.40
N LYS A 405 15.16 9.97 18.73
CA LYS A 405 13.87 10.38 19.30
C LYS A 405 12.74 9.90 18.40
N PRO A 406 12.33 8.62 18.51
CA PRO A 406 11.25 8.08 17.72
C PRO A 406 9.97 8.90 17.92
N SER A 407 9.36 9.32 16.83
CA SER A 407 8.10 10.05 16.88
C SER A 407 7.25 9.75 15.66
N ASN A 408 5.99 9.44 15.91
CA ASN A 408 4.96 9.29 14.87
C ASN A 408 4.44 10.65 14.38
N SER A 409 4.87 11.78 14.96
CA SER A 409 4.45 13.13 14.55
C SER A 409 5.36 13.77 13.49
N THR A 410 6.62 13.35 13.41
CA THR A 410 7.60 13.89 12.45
C THR A 410 7.75 13.00 11.22
N ILE A 411 7.60 11.69 11.39
CA ILE A 411 7.57 10.71 10.31
C ILE A 411 6.24 9.96 10.41
N VAL A 412 5.29 10.31 9.54
CA VAL A 412 3.98 9.64 9.49
C VAL A 412 4.18 8.16 9.12
N PRO A 413 3.72 7.21 9.94
CA PRO A 413 4.02 5.80 9.75
C PRO A 413 3.23 5.16 8.61
N ALA A 414 2.16 5.82 8.15
CA ALA A 414 1.26 5.31 7.13
C ALA A 414 0.68 6.42 6.27
N SER A 415 0.34 6.07 5.02
CA SER A 415 -0.16 7.02 4.04
C SER A 415 -1.60 7.43 4.31
N PRO A 416 -2.06 8.59 3.80
CA PRO A 416 -3.44 9.00 3.98
C PRO A 416 -4.48 8.01 3.46
N HIS A 417 -4.14 7.27 2.38
CA HIS A 417 -4.98 6.15 1.93
C HIS A 417 -5.10 5.06 2.99
N PHE A 418 -3.98 4.64 3.60
CA PHE A 418 -3.98 3.63 4.64
C PHE A 418 -4.80 4.08 5.86
N ILE A 419 -4.58 5.31 6.35
CA ILE A 419 -5.27 5.83 7.53
C ILE A 419 -6.77 5.99 7.29
N GLY A 420 -7.16 6.57 6.15
CA GLY A 420 -8.57 6.74 5.79
C GLY A 420 -9.35 5.42 5.67
N ASP A 421 -8.68 4.30 5.40
CA ASP A 421 -9.33 2.98 5.29
C ASP A 421 -9.52 2.27 6.65
N GLN A 422 -8.90 2.75 7.75
CA GLN A 422 -8.93 2.05 9.03
C GLN A 422 -10.33 1.96 9.65
N VAL A 423 -11.17 2.98 9.45
CA VAL A 423 -12.56 2.98 9.94
C VAL A 423 -13.34 1.80 9.34
N ARG A 424 -13.25 1.62 8.02
CA ARG A 424 -13.87 0.48 7.32
C ARG A 424 -13.34 -0.86 7.85
N ARG A 425 -12.02 -0.97 8.06
CA ARG A 425 -11.41 -2.21 8.59
C ARG A 425 -11.91 -2.54 9.99
N ARG A 426 -12.06 -1.52 10.85
CA ARG A 426 -12.61 -1.69 12.18
C ARG A 426 -14.09 -2.11 12.15
N ASP A 427 -14.89 -1.58 11.24
CA ASP A 427 -16.27 -2.04 11.04
C ASP A 427 -16.33 -3.51 10.62
N ILE A 428 -15.39 -3.97 9.79
CA ILE A 428 -15.26 -5.38 9.40
C ILE A 428 -14.91 -6.26 10.62
N LEU A 429 -13.95 -5.83 11.44
CA LEU A 429 -13.61 -6.53 12.67
C LEU A 429 -14.81 -6.58 13.63
N ALA A 430 -15.55 -5.47 13.78
CA ALA A 430 -16.74 -5.43 14.63
C ALA A 430 -17.83 -6.38 14.11
N ALA A 431 -18.03 -6.48 12.80
CA ALA A 431 -18.94 -7.44 12.19
C ALA A 431 -18.52 -8.88 12.49
N PHE A 432 -17.23 -9.23 12.30
CA PHE A 432 -16.71 -10.54 12.67
C PHE A 432 -16.88 -10.85 14.15
N ALA A 433 -16.51 -9.92 15.04
CA ALA A 433 -16.63 -10.08 16.48
C ALA A 433 -18.08 -10.35 16.91
N ALA A 434 -19.05 -9.73 16.22
CA ALA A 434 -20.48 -9.94 16.43
C ALA A 434 -21.07 -11.17 15.70
N GLY A 435 -20.25 -11.98 15.01
CA GLY A 435 -20.71 -13.14 14.24
C GLY A 435 -21.53 -12.78 12.98
N LYS A 436 -21.39 -11.56 12.48
CA LYS A 436 -22.08 -11.06 11.28
C LYS A 436 -21.18 -11.19 10.05
N ARG A 437 -21.79 -11.33 8.88
CA ARG A 437 -21.07 -11.24 7.60
C ARG A 437 -20.62 -9.79 7.37
N PRO A 438 -19.31 -9.50 7.23
CA PRO A 438 -18.85 -8.15 6.95
C PRO A 438 -19.23 -7.69 5.54
N ASP A 439 -19.38 -6.38 5.34
CA ASP A 439 -19.37 -5.80 4.01
C ASP A 439 -17.95 -5.36 3.65
N PHE A 440 -17.33 -6.08 2.73
CA PHE A 440 -15.96 -5.85 2.30
C PHE A 440 -15.81 -4.72 1.29
N SER A 441 -16.91 -4.12 0.80
CA SER A 441 -16.81 -3.08 -0.24
C SER A 441 -15.97 -1.90 0.23
N ARG A 442 -15.18 -1.35 -0.70
CA ARG A 442 -14.30 -0.20 -0.49
C ARG A 442 -14.58 0.90 -1.51
N GLY A 443 -14.42 2.14 -1.07
CA GLY A 443 -14.36 3.30 -1.95
C GLY A 443 -13.09 3.31 -2.83
N PHE A 444 -12.87 4.43 -3.52
CA PHE A 444 -11.60 4.67 -4.22
C PHE A 444 -10.47 4.94 -3.22
N ALA A 445 -9.22 4.61 -3.54
CA ALA A 445 -8.08 4.89 -2.66
C ALA A 445 -7.92 6.39 -2.37
N SER A 446 -8.36 7.25 -3.30
CA SER A 446 -8.40 8.71 -3.13
C SER A 446 -9.38 9.19 -2.06
N ARG A 447 -10.46 8.44 -1.86
CA ARG A 447 -11.61 8.86 -1.06
C ARG A 447 -12.19 7.66 -0.31
N PRO A 448 -12.02 7.59 1.02
CA PRO A 448 -12.59 6.53 1.85
C PRO A 448 -14.09 6.32 1.60
N GLN A 449 -14.56 5.12 1.93
CA GLN A 449 -15.98 4.82 1.84
C GLN A 449 -16.78 5.71 2.80
N THR A 450 -17.91 6.23 2.33
CA THR A 450 -18.74 7.19 3.09
C THR A 450 -19.47 6.55 4.27
N ARG A 451 -19.81 5.26 4.19
CA ARG A 451 -20.44 4.54 5.29
C ARG A 451 -19.49 4.47 6.49
N GLY A 452 -19.97 4.88 7.66
CA GLY A 452 -19.21 4.81 8.91
C GLY A 452 -18.15 5.90 9.07
N SER A 453 -17.96 6.78 8.08
CA SER A 453 -16.81 7.72 8.03
C SER A 453 -16.96 8.96 8.92
N ALA A 454 -17.85 8.97 9.91
CA ALA A 454 -18.06 10.12 10.79
C ALA A 454 -16.77 10.54 11.51
N GLU A 455 -15.88 9.59 11.81
CA GLU A 455 -14.56 9.83 12.41
C GLU A 455 -13.56 10.56 11.48
N LEU A 456 -13.83 10.65 10.17
CA LEU A 456 -12.92 11.26 9.19
C LEU A 456 -13.40 12.63 8.71
N VAL A 457 -14.60 13.07 9.10
CA VAL A 457 -15.17 14.35 8.67
C VAL A 457 -14.27 15.51 9.13
N GLY A 458 -13.95 16.42 8.21
CA GLY A 458 -13.06 17.56 8.44
C GLY A 458 -11.57 17.24 8.35
N THR A 459 -11.18 15.98 8.22
CA THR A 459 -9.77 15.55 8.12
C THR A 459 -9.29 15.53 6.67
N GLU A 460 -7.98 15.59 6.46
CA GLU A 460 -7.35 15.42 5.15
C GLU A 460 -7.73 14.10 4.49
N TYR A 461 -8.14 13.07 5.24
CA TYR A 461 -8.51 11.76 4.71
C TYR A 461 -9.84 11.78 3.95
N GLN A 462 -10.82 12.57 4.42
CA GLN A 462 -12.13 12.66 3.82
C GLN A 462 -12.30 13.97 3.05
N ASP A 463 -12.58 15.10 3.70
CA ASP A 463 -13.01 16.36 3.04
C ASP A 463 -12.31 17.63 3.59
N GLY A 464 -11.38 17.48 4.53
CA GLY A 464 -10.56 18.55 5.09
C GLY A 464 -9.45 19.03 4.17
N TRP A 465 -8.54 19.84 4.72
CA TRP A 465 -7.45 20.43 3.95
C TRP A 465 -6.56 19.37 3.30
N GLY A 466 -6.29 19.49 2.00
CA GLY A 466 -5.49 18.53 1.23
C GLY A 466 -6.25 17.26 0.79
N ALA A 467 -7.52 17.08 1.17
CA ALA A 467 -8.31 15.95 0.69
C ALA A 467 -8.61 16.04 -0.81
N HIS A 468 -8.65 14.90 -1.52
CA HIS A 468 -9.06 14.86 -2.92
C HIS A 468 -10.56 15.16 -3.06
N CYS A 469 -10.92 16.00 -4.03
CA CYS A 469 -12.28 16.46 -4.28
C CYS A 469 -12.61 16.48 -5.78
N SER A 470 -13.89 16.58 -6.15
CA SER A 470 -14.32 16.67 -7.55
C SER A 470 -14.35 18.12 -8.05
N LEU A 471 -13.69 18.37 -9.18
CA LEU A 471 -13.72 19.66 -9.88
C LEU A 471 -15.00 19.75 -10.73
N GLN A 472 -16.00 20.47 -10.24
CA GLN A 472 -17.35 20.51 -10.84
C GLN A 472 -17.42 21.21 -12.21
N ASN A 473 -16.37 21.95 -12.61
CA ASN A 473 -16.40 22.89 -13.74
C ASN A 473 -15.41 22.59 -14.87
N ALA A 474 -14.84 21.39 -14.96
CA ALA A 474 -13.81 21.08 -15.96
C ALA A 474 -14.36 20.63 -17.33
N GLY A 475 -15.34 21.38 -17.85
CA GLY A 475 -15.64 21.40 -19.28
C GLY A 475 -17.01 20.85 -19.72
N SER A 476 -17.69 20.02 -18.94
CA SER A 476 -19.00 19.44 -19.33
C SER A 476 -20.22 20.18 -18.77
N GLY A 477 -20.02 21.12 -17.84
CA GLY A 477 -21.10 21.80 -17.09
C GLY A 477 -21.93 20.88 -16.17
N THR A 478 -21.64 19.58 -16.17
CA THR A 478 -22.35 18.53 -15.42
C THR A 478 -21.38 17.79 -14.51
N ARG A 479 -21.76 17.64 -13.23
CA ARG A 479 -20.95 16.93 -12.25
C ARG A 479 -20.89 15.45 -12.60
N ASP A 480 -19.70 14.85 -12.55
CA ASP A 480 -19.55 13.41 -12.73
C ASP A 480 -20.16 12.66 -11.54
N GLU A 481 -21.11 11.77 -11.84
CA GLU A 481 -21.89 11.05 -10.82
C GLU A 481 -21.03 10.18 -9.90
N SER A 482 -19.92 9.63 -10.41
CA SER A 482 -19.00 8.79 -9.64
C SER A 482 -18.25 9.58 -8.55
N PHE A 483 -18.14 10.90 -8.69
CA PHE A 483 -17.38 11.77 -7.79
C PHE A 483 -18.26 12.77 -7.04
N THR A 484 -19.58 12.60 -7.09
CA THR A 484 -20.56 13.52 -6.48
C THR A 484 -20.34 13.73 -4.98
N SER A 485 -19.90 12.71 -4.25
CA SER A 485 -19.62 12.74 -2.81
C SER A 485 -18.25 13.33 -2.45
N TRP A 486 -17.42 13.68 -3.43
CA TRP A 486 -16.08 14.19 -3.22
C TRP A 486 -16.09 15.71 -3.04
N SER A 487 -16.74 16.17 -1.98
CA SER A 487 -16.82 17.57 -1.59
C SER A 487 -15.72 17.96 -0.60
N CYS A 488 -15.60 19.26 -0.34
CA CYS A 488 -14.74 19.82 0.70
C CYS A 488 -15.58 20.29 1.90
N ALA A 489 -14.98 20.24 3.09
CA ALA A 489 -15.54 20.76 4.32
C ALA A 489 -15.79 22.28 4.25
N THR A 490 -16.61 22.78 5.17
CA THR A 490 -16.96 24.21 5.26
C THR A 490 -15.71 25.10 5.32
N GLY A 491 -15.66 26.15 4.49
CA GLY A 491 -14.53 27.07 4.41
C GLY A 491 -13.44 26.67 3.40
N LEU A 492 -13.52 25.46 2.84
CA LEU A 492 -12.62 24.97 1.80
C LEU A 492 -13.31 24.96 0.43
N THR A 493 -12.52 25.05 -0.63
CA THR A 493 -12.96 24.89 -2.02
C THR A 493 -12.11 23.85 -2.72
N CYS A 494 -12.74 23.14 -3.66
CA CYS A 494 -12.01 22.22 -4.52
C CYS A 494 -11.22 23.00 -5.56
N GLN A 495 -9.90 22.90 -5.53
CA GLN A 495 -9.00 23.60 -6.45
C GLN A 495 -8.17 22.60 -7.24
N ALA A 496 -7.87 22.90 -8.50
CA ALA A 496 -7.12 21.99 -9.34
C ALA A 496 -5.72 21.73 -8.77
N ALA A 497 -5.38 20.45 -8.66
CA ALA A 497 -4.03 20.01 -8.35
C ALA A 497 -3.26 19.84 -9.66
N ALA A 498 -2.25 20.69 -9.90
CA ALA A 498 -1.51 20.73 -11.16
C ALA A 498 -2.45 20.84 -12.38
N ALA A 499 -2.19 20.08 -13.45
CA ALA A 499 -3.00 20.09 -14.67
C ALA A 499 -4.30 19.27 -14.57
N SER A 500 -4.69 18.79 -13.37
CA SER A 500 -5.83 17.88 -13.26
C SER A 500 -7.15 18.56 -13.61
N ARG A 501 -7.93 17.91 -14.48
CA ARG A 501 -9.23 18.40 -14.91
C ARG A 501 -10.36 17.90 -14.01
N ARG A 502 -10.34 16.64 -13.54
CA ARG A 502 -11.51 16.07 -12.85
C ARG A 502 -11.42 16.08 -11.33
N ILE A 503 -10.19 16.01 -10.80
CA ILE A 503 -9.96 15.83 -9.37
C ILE A 503 -9.05 16.94 -8.86
N GLY A 504 -9.51 17.65 -7.85
CA GLY A 504 -8.77 18.70 -7.17
C GLY A 504 -8.36 18.27 -5.77
N MET A 505 -7.85 19.25 -5.03
CA MET A 505 -7.62 19.16 -3.60
C MET A 505 -8.39 20.26 -2.87
N CYS A 506 -8.82 19.97 -1.65
CA CYS A 506 -9.51 20.91 -0.79
C CYS A 506 -8.51 21.90 -0.17
N PHE A 507 -8.63 23.17 -0.54
CA PHE A 507 -7.82 24.25 0.00
C PHE A 507 -8.68 25.40 0.50
N ILE A 508 -8.09 26.29 1.30
CA ILE A 508 -8.78 27.49 1.79
C ILE A 508 -9.31 28.28 0.59
N LYS A 509 -10.58 28.70 0.67
CA LYS A 509 -11.20 29.55 -0.33
C LYS A 509 -10.34 30.80 -0.53
N THR A 510 -9.63 30.89 -1.66
CA THR A 510 -8.97 32.12 -2.06
C THR A 510 -10.05 33.18 -2.29
N ARG A 511 -9.92 34.30 -1.58
CA ARG A 511 -10.86 35.43 -1.70
C ARG A 511 -10.82 36.05 -3.09
#